data_AF-A0A7S3B9C6-F1
#
_entry.id   AF-A0A7S3B9C6-F1
#
_cell.length_a   1.000
_cell.length_b   1.000
_cell.length_c   1.000
_cell.angle_alpha   90.00
_cell.angle_beta   90.00
_cell.angle_gamma   90.00
#
_symmetry.space_group_name_H-M   'P 1'
#
loop_
_entity.id
_entity.type
_entity.pdbx_description
1 polymer ?
#
loop_
_entity_poly.entity_id
_entity_poly.type
_entity_poly.pdbx_seq_one_letter_code
_entity_poly.pdbx_strand_id
1 'polypeptide(L)'
;CSTSRLCEVFQAAVDHVYDEFAHLRDSRSLEAWSNHFARFAEAVHRGGVNQRGYRRGCPLTNCAVFVDGSVQEVTRPSIFQRSFYNGHKKNHGIKWQGLMLPNGIMPMPYGPIIGKHHDSYMLERSRL
;
A
#
# COMPACT_ATOMS: atom_id res chain seq x y z
N CYS A 1 -21.57 -10.08 -20.49
CA CYS A 1 -20.35 -9.68 -19.78
C CYS A 1 -20.05 -8.22 -20.16
N SER A 2 -20.70 -7.26 -19.50
CA SER A 2 -20.62 -5.82 -19.79
C SER A 2 -19.59 -5.10 -18.91
N THR A 3 -18.96 -5.81 -17.98
CA THR A 3 -18.05 -5.28 -16.97
C THR A 3 -16.64 -5.01 -17.50
N SER A 4 -16.26 -5.50 -18.69
CA SER A 4 -14.89 -5.34 -19.18
C SER A 4 -14.58 -3.93 -19.66
N ARG A 5 -15.51 -3.24 -20.33
CA ARG A 5 -15.23 -1.95 -21.00
C ARG A 5 -14.92 -0.81 -20.04
N LEU A 6 -15.58 -0.77 -18.88
CA LEU A 6 -15.27 0.23 -17.85
C LEU A 6 -13.91 -0.05 -17.19
N CYS A 7 -13.59 -1.32 -16.94
CA CYS A 7 -12.26 -1.70 -16.45
C CYS A 7 -11.18 -1.40 -17.49
N GLU A 8 -11.44 -1.62 -18.77
CA GLU A 8 -10.54 -1.29 -19.88
C GLU A 8 -10.30 0.22 -19.98
N VAL A 9 -11.35 1.04 -19.90
CA VAL A 9 -11.21 2.51 -19.91
C VAL A 9 -10.48 3.02 -18.68
N PHE A 10 -10.79 2.48 -17.49
CA PHE A 10 -10.06 2.80 -16.27
C PHE A 10 -8.58 2.43 -16.39
N GLN A 11 -8.29 1.21 -16.88
CA GLN A 11 -6.93 0.75 -17.07
C GLN A 11 -6.19 1.61 -18.09
N ALA A 12 -6.81 1.95 -19.22
CA ALA A 12 -6.23 2.83 -20.22
C ALA A 12 -5.94 4.23 -19.66
N ALA A 13 -6.82 4.77 -18.82
CA ALA A 13 -6.58 6.04 -18.14
C ALA A 13 -5.43 5.95 -17.13
N VAL A 14 -5.35 4.87 -16.35
CA VAL A 14 -4.23 4.60 -15.44
C VAL A 14 -2.93 4.49 -16.24
N ASP A 15 -2.90 3.68 -17.29
CA ASP A 15 -1.71 3.47 -18.12
C ASP A 15 -1.26 4.79 -18.75
N HIS A 16 -2.20 5.59 -19.29
CA HIS A 16 -1.89 6.91 -19.84
C HIS A 16 -1.28 7.86 -18.80
N VAL A 17 -1.87 7.94 -17.60
CA VAL A 17 -1.33 8.76 -16.51
C VAL A 17 0.05 8.28 -16.11
N TYR A 18 0.25 6.96 -16.02
CA TYR A 18 1.55 6.42 -15.68
C TYR A 18 2.57 6.80 -16.76
N ASP A 19 2.30 6.51 -18.02
CA ASP A 19 3.27 6.69 -19.12
C ASP A 19 3.58 8.16 -19.39
N GLU A 20 2.57 9.03 -19.50
CA GLU A 20 2.77 10.46 -19.76
C GLU A 20 3.46 11.16 -18.58
N PHE A 21 3.07 10.82 -17.35
CA PHE A 21 3.62 11.43 -16.13
C PHE A 21 4.69 10.56 -15.47
N ALA A 22 5.44 9.78 -16.26
CA ALA A 22 6.55 8.97 -15.76
C ALA A 22 7.59 9.78 -14.99
N HIS A 23 7.78 11.04 -15.40
CA HIS A 23 8.65 12.00 -14.72
C HIS A 23 8.13 12.43 -13.33
N LEU A 24 6.90 12.09 -12.93
CA LEU A 24 6.39 12.25 -11.56
C LEU A 24 6.55 10.97 -10.72
N ARG A 25 6.88 9.83 -11.35
CA ARG A 25 7.07 8.52 -10.73
C ARG A 25 8.49 8.34 -10.19
N ASP A 26 8.97 9.25 -9.35
CA ASP A 26 10.32 9.11 -8.75
C ASP A 26 10.33 9.25 -7.22
N SER A 27 11.54 9.25 -6.64
CA SER A 27 11.80 9.39 -5.19
C SER A 27 11.15 10.63 -4.58
N ARG A 28 10.79 11.63 -5.40
CA ARG A 28 10.04 12.82 -4.96
C ARG A 28 8.61 12.50 -4.54
N SER A 29 8.10 11.30 -4.83
CA SER A 29 6.78 10.87 -4.31
C SER A 29 6.74 10.92 -2.79
N LEU A 30 7.86 10.64 -2.11
CA LEU A 30 7.98 10.82 -0.67
C LEU A 30 8.34 12.27 -0.28
N GLU A 31 9.17 12.95 -1.07
CA GLU A 31 9.54 14.37 -0.85
C GLU A 31 8.36 15.33 -0.98
N ALA A 32 7.35 14.99 -1.79
CA ALA A 32 6.09 15.73 -1.91
C ALA A 32 5.37 15.85 -0.56
N TRP A 33 5.70 14.99 0.41
CA TRP A 33 5.17 14.99 1.76
C TRP A 33 6.16 15.52 2.80
N SER A 34 7.35 15.99 2.41
CA SER A 34 8.40 16.43 3.33
C SER A 34 7.93 17.51 4.31
N ASN A 35 7.15 18.49 3.83
CA ASN A 35 6.54 19.54 4.65
C ASN A 35 5.52 19.01 5.68
N HIS A 36 5.05 17.77 5.55
CA HIS A 36 4.12 17.13 6.48
C HIS A 36 4.83 16.21 7.49
N PHE A 37 6.14 15.93 7.35
CA PHE A 37 6.83 14.94 8.17
C PHE A 37 6.82 15.26 9.66
N ALA A 38 6.94 16.53 10.05
CA ALA A 38 6.84 16.92 11.46
C ALA A 38 5.46 16.55 12.05
N ARG A 39 4.39 16.83 11.31
CA ARG A 39 3.01 16.46 11.69
C ARG A 39 2.81 14.95 11.70
N PHE A 40 3.42 14.23 10.75
CA PHE A 40 3.37 12.77 10.72
C PHE A 40 4.10 12.14 11.89
N ALA A 41 5.29 12.64 12.25
CA ALA A 41 6.02 12.20 13.43
C ALA A 41 5.25 12.46 14.72
N GLU A 42 4.60 13.62 14.83
CA GLU A 42 3.72 13.91 15.96
C GLU A 42 2.53 12.93 16.03
N ALA A 43 1.90 12.64 14.89
CA ALA A 43 0.78 11.69 14.82
C ALA A 43 1.21 10.27 15.25
N VAL A 44 2.39 9.82 14.80
CA VAL A 44 2.97 8.52 15.19
C VAL A 44 3.32 8.49 16.68
N HIS A 45 3.98 9.54 17.19
CA HIS A 45 4.33 9.67 18.60
C HIS A 45 3.09 9.65 19.49
N ARG A 46 2.06 10.41 19.11
CA ARG A 46 0.76 10.48 19.78
C ARG A 46 0.06 9.12 19.79
N GLY A 47 0.11 8.43 18.65
CA GLY A 47 -0.47 7.12 18.40
C GLY A 47 -1.99 7.07 18.37
N GLY A 48 -2.52 5.89 18.04
CA GLY A 48 -3.94 5.64 17.87
C GLY A 48 -4.64 5.16 19.15
N VAL A 49 -5.96 5.27 19.15
CA VAL A 49 -6.84 4.65 20.15
C VAL A 49 -7.18 3.24 19.69
N ASN A 50 -6.93 2.23 20.52
CA ASN A 50 -7.29 0.85 20.18
C ASN A 50 -8.78 0.59 20.41
N GLN A 51 -9.25 -0.60 20.02
CA GLN A 51 -10.66 -1.02 20.17
C GLN A 51 -11.18 -1.00 21.62
N ARG A 52 -10.29 -0.91 22.62
CA ARG A 52 -10.62 -0.83 24.06
C ARG A 52 -10.57 0.61 24.61
N GLY A 53 -10.39 1.62 23.76
CA GLY A 53 -10.30 3.02 24.17
C GLY A 53 -8.94 3.46 24.72
N TYR A 54 -7.93 2.58 24.76
CA TYR A 54 -6.60 2.94 25.27
C TYR A 54 -5.72 3.50 24.15
N ARG A 55 -5.04 4.60 24.42
CA ARG A 55 -4.11 5.22 23.47
C ARG A 55 -2.69 4.66 23.63
N ARG A 56 -2.09 4.18 22.55
CA ARG A 56 -0.68 3.75 22.51
C ARG A 56 0.09 4.60 21.53
N GLY A 57 0.99 5.43 22.06
CA GLY A 57 1.96 6.22 21.30
C GLY A 57 3.20 5.41 20.91
N CYS A 58 3.95 5.94 19.94
CA CYS A 58 5.29 5.47 19.63
C CYS A 58 6.33 6.27 20.45
N PRO A 59 7.25 5.65 21.20
CA PRO A 59 8.27 6.38 21.95
C PRO A 59 9.30 7.08 21.05
N LEU A 60 9.39 6.70 19.78
CA LEU A 60 10.29 7.33 18.81
C LEU A 60 9.77 8.72 18.44
N THR A 61 10.61 9.73 18.63
CA THR A 61 10.29 11.13 18.32
C THR A 61 10.66 11.52 16.89
N ASN A 62 11.41 10.67 16.19
CA ASN A 62 11.90 10.87 14.82
C ASN A 62 11.31 9.86 13.82
N CYS A 63 10.22 9.19 14.17
CA CYS A 63 9.54 8.23 13.29
C CYS A 63 8.28 8.88 12.70
N ALA A 64 8.26 9.09 11.37
CA ALA A 64 7.14 9.71 10.67
C ALA A 64 6.26 8.72 9.87
N VAL A 65 6.80 7.55 9.54
CA VAL A 65 6.20 6.56 8.62
C VAL A 65 6.58 5.15 9.04
N PHE A 66 5.82 4.15 8.60
CA PHE A 66 6.10 2.73 8.85
C PHE A 66 6.15 1.95 7.54
N VAL A 67 6.99 0.91 7.46
CA VAL A 67 6.86 -0.08 6.39
C VAL A 67 5.62 -0.92 6.68
N ASP A 68 4.71 -1.01 5.71
CA ASP A 68 3.50 -1.84 5.83
C ASP A 68 3.20 -2.60 4.54
N GLY A 69 2.62 -3.79 4.72
CA GLY A 69 2.13 -4.64 3.65
C GLY A 69 0.61 -4.57 3.58
N SER A 70 0.06 -4.04 2.49
CA SER A 70 -1.39 -3.93 2.29
C SER A 70 -1.89 -4.99 1.30
N VAL A 71 -3.04 -5.61 1.61
CA VAL A 71 -3.74 -6.52 0.71
C VAL A 71 -4.86 -5.76 0.02
N GLN A 72 -4.82 -5.70 -1.30
CA GLN A 72 -5.94 -5.28 -2.12
C GLN A 72 -6.78 -6.50 -2.49
N GLU A 73 -7.99 -6.56 -1.94
CA GLU A 73 -8.93 -7.63 -2.25
C GLU A 73 -9.37 -7.58 -3.70
N VAL A 74 -9.50 -8.74 -4.31
CA VAL A 74 -10.05 -8.91 -5.65
C VAL A 74 -11.17 -9.94 -5.61
N THR A 75 -12.14 -9.80 -6.52
CA THR A 75 -13.15 -10.83 -6.73
C THR A 75 -12.49 -12.17 -7.02
N ARG A 76 -13.04 -13.26 -6.49
CA ARG A 76 -12.55 -14.62 -6.71
C ARG A 76 -12.33 -14.87 -8.21
N PRO A 77 -11.08 -15.03 -8.66
CA PRO A 77 -10.81 -15.20 -10.08
C PRO A 77 -11.12 -16.63 -10.52
N SER A 78 -11.57 -16.81 -11.76
CA SER A 78 -11.83 -18.12 -12.38
C SER A 78 -10.54 -18.85 -12.75
N ILE A 79 -9.47 -18.11 -13.04
CA ILE A 79 -8.14 -18.61 -13.40
C ILE A 79 -7.15 -18.21 -12.29
N PHE A 80 -6.17 -19.07 -11.99
CA PHE A 80 -5.16 -18.85 -10.95
C PHE A 80 -5.71 -18.58 -9.55
N GLN A 81 -6.93 -19.05 -9.26
CA GLN A 81 -7.60 -18.84 -7.98
C GLN A 81 -6.69 -19.11 -6.75
N ARG A 82 -5.96 -20.24 -6.77
CA ARG A 82 -5.08 -20.62 -5.66
C ARG A 82 -3.88 -19.69 -5.48
N SER A 83 -3.43 -19.04 -6.56
CA SER A 83 -2.33 -18.08 -6.50
C SER A 83 -2.79 -16.80 -5.81
N PHE A 84 -3.96 -16.27 -6.17
CA PHE A 84 -4.52 -15.06 -5.54
C PHE A 84 -5.05 -15.29 -4.13
N TYR A 85 -5.27 -16.54 -3.72
CA TYR A 85 -5.80 -16.84 -2.39
C TYR A 85 -4.77 -16.59 -1.28
N ASN A 86 -5.07 -15.64 -0.40
CA ASN A 86 -4.32 -15.36 0.81
C ASN A 86 -4.88 -16.22 1.96
N GLY A 87 -4.14 -17.26 2.36
CA GLY A 87 -4.58 -18.18 3.41
C GLY A 87 -4.74 -17.52 4.79
N HIS A 88 -3.98 -16.46 5.08
CA HIS A 88 -4.05 -15.77 6.38
C HIS A 88 -5.35 -14.96 6.52
N LYS A 89 -5.71 -14.20 5.48
CA LYS A 89 -6.94 -13.38 5.47
C LYS A 89 -8.17 -14.12 4.92
N LYS A 90 -7.97 -15.31 4.34
CA LYS A 90 -9.00 -16.15 3.71
C LYS A 90 -9.74 -15.47 2.56
N ASN A 91 -9.10 -14.51 1.90
CA ASN A 91 -9.63 -13.75 0.75
C ASN A 91 -8.76 -13.97 -0.51
N HIS A 92 -9.21 -13.48 -1.66
CA HIS A 92 -8.37 -13.38 -2.86
C HIS A 92 -7.86 -11.95 -2.97
N GLY A 93 -6.58 -11.78 -3.28
CA GLY A 93 -6.00 -10.46 -3.36
C GLY A 93 -4.60 -10.43 -3.95
N ILE A 94 -4.19 -9.21 -4.24
CA ILE A 94 -2.80 -8.84 -4.51
C ILE A 94 -2.28 -8.06 -3.31
N LYS A 95 -0.96 -8.06 -3.13
CA LYS A 95 -0.30 -7.35 -2.05
C LYS A 95 0.61 -6.27 -2.59
N TRP A 96 0.73 -5.22 -1.79
CA TRP A 96 1.61 -4.09 -1.97
C TRP A 96 2.42 -3.90 -0.68
N GLN A 97 3.64 -3.42 -0.78
CA GLN A 97 4.45 -3.08 0.39
C GLN A 97 5.13 -1.73 0.19
N GLY A 98 5.16 -0.89 1.20
CA GLY A 98 5.85 0.39 1.10
C GLY A 98 5.82 1.16 2.40
N LEU A 99 6.25 2.42 2.33
CA LEU A 99 6.13 3.34 3.45
C LEU A 99 4.67 3.82 3.54
N MET A 100 4.01 3.54 4.65
CA MET A 100 2.67 4.01 4.96
C MET A 100 2.74 5.32 5.72
N LEU A 101 2.17 6.37 5.13
CA LEU A 101 2.01 7.67 5.77
C LEU A 101 0.82 7.64 6.75
N PRO A 102 0.83 8.46 7.82
CA PRO A 102 -0.28 8.52 8.78
C PRO A 102 -1.64 8.96 8.19
N ASN A 103 -1.66 9.51 6.97
CA ASN A 103 -2.90 9.84 6.26
C ASN A 103 -3.46 8.66 5.44
N GLY A 104 -2.83 7.48 5.50
CA GLY A 104 -3.25 6.27 4.79
C GLY A 104 -2.73 6.14 3.37
N ILE A 105 -1.91 7.08 2.88
CA ILE A 105 -1.32 7.03 1.55
C ILE A 105 0.01 6.25 1.60
N MET A 106 0.23 5.41 0.59
CA MET A 106 1.51 4.74 0.34
C MET A 106 2.12 5.36 -0.93
N PRO A 107 3.04 6.34 -0.81
CA PRO A 107 3.54 7.10 -1.96
C PRO A 107 4.43 6.29 -2.90
N MET A 108 5.07 5.22 -2.42
CA MET A 108 5.96 4.36 -3.22
C MET A 108 5.70 2.88 -2.91
N PRO A 109 4.57 2.32 -3.38
CA PRO A 109 4.26 0.90 -3.18
C PRO A 109 5.11 0.02 -4.10
N TYR A 110 5.76 -0.99 -3.54
CA TYR A 110 6.32 -2.13 -4.25
C TYR A 110 5.23 -3.19 -4.47
N GLY A 111 5.07 -3.63 -5.72
CA GLY A 111 4.07 -4.62 -6.13
C GLY A 111 3.63 -4.40 -7.59
N PRO A 112 2.55 -5.07 -8.03
CA PRO A 112 1.72 -6.00 -7.27
C PRO A 112 2.42 -7.35 -7.05
N ILE A 113 2.28 -7.91 -5.84
CA ILE A 113 2.74 -9.27 -5.51
C ILE A 113 1.52 -10.17 -5.29
N ILE A 114 1.63 -11.42 -5.72
CA ILE A 114 0.57 -12.43 -5.54
C ILE A 114 0.26 -12.61 -4.05
N GLY A 115 -1.02 -12.55 -3.66
CA GLY A 115 -1.46 -12.51 -2.26
C GLY A 115 -1.11 -13.73 -1.40
N LYS A 116 -0.70 -14.85 -2.02
CA LYS A 116 -0.20 -16.05 -1.35
C LYS A 116 1.13 -15.82 -0.60
N HIS A 117 1.97 -14.88 -1.04
CA HIS A 117 3.28 -14.67 -0.43
C HIS A 117 3.19 -14.02 0.95
N HIS A 118 4.13 -14.37 1.84
CA HIS A 118 4.25 -13.76 3.17
C HIS A 118 4.90 -12.36 3.08
N ASP A 119 4.68 -11.51 4.07
CA ASP A 119 5.16 -10.12 4.02
C ASP A 119 6.69 -10.04 4.10
N SER A 120 7.35 -11.03 4.71
CA SER A 120 8.82 -11.16 4.69
C SER A 120 9.37 -11.39 3.28
N TYR A 121 8.65 -12.13 2.43
CA TYR A 121 9.02 -12.32 1.04
C TYR A 121 8.91 -11.00 0.27
N MET A 122 7.91 -10.17 0.59
CA MET A 122 7.80 -8.84 -0.02
C MET A 122 8.96 -7.95 0.41
N LEU A 123 9.33 -7.98 1.70
CA LEU A 123 10.43 -7.17 2.23
C LEU A 123 11.77 -7.49 1.55
N GLU A 124 12.06 -8.78 1.39
CA GLU A 124 13.25 -9.24 0.67
C GLU A 124 13.27 -8.76 -0.79
N ARG A 125 12.09 -8.79 -1.45
CA ARG A 125 11.95 -8.46 -2.87
C ARG A 125 11.94 -6.95 -3.14
N SER A 126 11.37 -6.17 -2.23
CA SER A 126 11.27 -4.72 -2.35
C SER A 126 12.59 -4.01 -2.05
N ARG A 127 13.50 -4.67 -1.29
CA ARG A 127 14.76 -4.08 -0.82
C ARG A 127 14.56 -2.78 -0.05
N LEU A 128 13.43 -2.68 0.65
CA LEU A 128 13.12 -1.61 1.60
C LEU A 128 13.87 -1.79 2.93
#